data_AF-A0A9W6BLV0-F1
#
_entry.id   AF-A0A9W6BLV0-F1
#
_cell.length_a   1.000
_cell.length_b   1.000
_cell.length_c   1.000
_cell.angle_alpha   90.00
_cell.angle_beta   90.00
_cell.angle_gamma   90.00
#
_symmetry.space_group_name_H-M   'P 1'
#
loop_
_entity.id
_entity.type
_entity.pdbx_description
1 polymer ?
#
loop_
_entity_poly.entity_id
_entity_poly.type
_entity_poly.pdbx_seq_one_letter_code
_entity_poly.pdbx_strand_id
1 'polypeptide(L)'
;MLRHLAAKRLLPQSAVIAPFRRTLVARPVVCSWSKRDEVVSNWEALRANPGEWFDNRSRKSNPRAPDFVRKDNRSVAIWIDGRDNPEWADEVLEELDARQASRGDRGDRYGGDRGDRGDRYGGDRGDRGDRYSNDRGDRYSNDRGDRAGGDRNDRRAAEQANWEALRSNPEEWFDNRSRKTNPKAPDFRRRDDRSVALWLDSYGAPDWVGDLLQELDARRAERTAAYQQQQAPQEYNEEKWAADKAKWDMLRANPELWFDNRRSKTNPKAPDFKLKEDRTVALWLTSYQLPDYLDELLAELDARYEQRMNGQQQYQQQQQEYQAYPQEQQQDYQQQADGELAKWESLRENPEQWFDNRYSKTNPKWPDFRRKDDRTVTLWLTSRSAPEWVGDLMQELDARQQQRAAGRAAANYAPEGVY
;
A
#
# COMPACT_ATOMS: atom_id res chain seq x y z
N MET A 1 69.29 21.53 31.25
CA MET A 1 68.96 22.95 31.53
C MET A 1 68.11 23.45 30.36
N LEU A 2 66.83 23.73 30.58
CA LEU A 2 66.23 25.05 30.87
C LEU A 2 65.79 25.81 29.61
N ARG A 3 64.47 26.05 29.54
CA ARG A 3 63.79 27.28 29.01
C ARG A 3 63.83 27.52 27.48
N HIS A 4 62.98 28.39 26.90
CA HIS A 4 61.53 28.71 27.06
C HIS A 4 61.17 29.79 26.01
N LEU A 5 59.87 30.00 25.72
CA LEU A 5 59.25 31.15 25.00
C LEU A 5 59.42 31.15 23.45
N ALA A 6 58.43 31.37 22.56
CA ALA A 6 57.06 31.93 22.56
C ALA A 6 56.89 33.37 22.04
N ALA A 7 56.25 33.52 20.87
CA ALA A 7 55.45 34.68 20.38
C ALA A 7 54.63 34.19 19.15
N LYS A 8 53.28 34.19 19.12
CA LYS A 8 52.28 35.29 19.09
C LYS A 8 52.17 36.06 17.75
N ARG A 9 51.11 35.76 16.98
CA ARG A 9 50.30 36.64 16.09
C ARG A 9 48.98 35.90 15.84
N LEU A 10 47.83 36.25 16.44
CA LEU A 10 46.92 37.39 16.19
C LEU A 10 46.25 37.39 14.80
N LEU A 11 44.96 37.01 14.80
CA LEU A 11 43.92 37.38 13.81
C LEU A 11 43.52 38.87 14.04
N PRO A 12 42.87 39.58 13.09
CA PRO A 12 41.41 39.46 12.82
C PRO A 12 41.11 39.59 11.29
N GLN A 13 39.89 39.77 10.73
CA GLN A 13 38.53 40.08 11.22
C GLN A 13 37.46 39.17 10.57
N SER A 14 36.17 39.41 10.86
CA SER A 14 34.99 38.69 10.35
C SER A 14 34.32 39.41 9.16
N ALA A 15 33.64 38.67 8.28
CA ALA A 15 32.66 39.21 7.33
C ALA A 15 31.30 38.51 7.50
N VAL A 16 30.21 39.28 7.43
CA VAL A 16 28.86 38.85 7.82
C VAL A 16 28.13 38.20 6.63
N ILE A 17 27.60 36.99 6.81
CA ILE A 17 26.74 36.33 5.84
C ILE A 17 25.27 36.70 6.13
N ALA A 18 24.63 37.40 5.20
CA ALA A 18 23.19 37.69 5.26
C ALA A 18 22.36 36.42 4.94
N PRO A 19 21.18 36.23 5.55
CA PRO A 19 20.38 35.02 5.36
C PRO A 19 19.71 34.98 3.98
N PHE A 20 20.01 33.94 3.21
CA PHE A 20 19.32 33.62 1.96
C PHE A 20 17.84 33.32 2.25
N ARG A 21 16.92 34.23 1.93
CA ARG A 21 15.48 33.96 1.96
C ARG A 21 15.12 33.03 0.80
N ARG A 22 15.13 31.73 1.08
CA ARG A 22 14.67 30.70 0.15
C ARG A 22 13.15 30.78 0.03
N THR A 23 12.66 31.40 -1.03
CA THR A 23 11.23 31.35 -1.40
C THR A 23 10.87 29.91 -1.74
N LEU A 24 10.11 29.26 -0.85
CA LEU A 24 9.57 27.93 -1.08
C LEU A 24 8.43 28.05 -2.11
N VAL A 25 8.75 27.83 -3.38
CA VAL A 25 7.73 27.49 -4.37
C VAL A 25 7.13 26.15 -3.95
N ALA A 26 5.86 26.16 -3.54
CA ALA A 26 5.15 24.97 -3.13
C ALA A 26 5.02 24.02 -4.34
N ARG A 27 5.89 23.02 -4.40
CA ARG A 27 5.68 21.86 -5.27
C ARG A 27 4.39 21.18 -4.78
N PRO A 28 3.45 20.80 -5.67
CA PRO A 28 2.33 19.98 -5.24
C PRO A 28 2.89 18.71 -4.61
N VAL A 29 2.59 18.50 -3.33
CA VAL A 29 2.90 17.25 -2.64
C VAL A 29 2.03 16.19 -3.30
N VAL A 30 2.65 15.40 -4.19
CA VAL A 30 2.04 14.16 -4.65
C VAL A 30 1.99 13.28 -3.40
N CYS A 31 0.78 13.06 -2.85
CA CYS A 31 0.60 12.23 -1.68
C CYS A 31 0.91 10.77 -2.02
N SER A 32 2.21 10.41 -2.00
CA SER A 32 2.63 9.02 -1.93
C SER A 32 2.26 8.50 -0.55
N TRP A 33 1.08 7.91 -0.45
CA TRP A 33 0.68 7.09 0.69
C TRP A 33 1.80 6.08 0.96
N SER A 34 2.51 6.27 2.06
CA SER A 34 3.55 5.34 2.47
C SER A 34 2.89 4.10 3.07
N LYS A 35 3.64 3.00 3.14
CA LYS A 35 3.17 1.78 3.80
C LYS A 35 2.86 1.99 5.28
N ARG A 36 3.47 3.01 5.90
CA ARG A 36 3.16 3.46 7.27
C ARG A 36 1.80 4.16 7.34
N ASP A 37 1.47 5.00 6.35
CA ASP A 37 0.16 5.68 6.29
C ASP A 37 -0.99 4.69 6.06
N GLU A 38 -0.75 3.63 5.26
CA GLU A 38 -1.68 2.50 5.11
C GLU A 38 -1.89 1.76 6.44
N VAL A 39 -0.82 1.46 7.19
CA VAL A 39 -0.92 0.82 8.52
C VAL A 39 -1.69 1.72 9.50
N VAL A 40 -1.35 3.01 9.59
CA VAL A 40 -2.05 3.98 10.46
C VAL A 40 -3.53 4.08 10.09
N SER A 41 -3.87 4.22 8.81
CA SER A 41 -5.26 4.30 8.34
C SER A 41 -6.06 3.03 8.65
N ASN A 42 -5.43 1.85 8.58
CA ASN A 42 -6.07 0.59 8.98
C ASN A 42 -6.35 0.54 10.50
N TRP A 43 -5.41 1.01 11.33
CA TRP A 43 -5.61 1.13 12.78
C TRP A 43 -6.70 2.16 13.15
N GLU A 44 -6.78 3.29 12.44
CA GLU A 44 -7.86 4.28 12.59
C GLU A 44 -9.23 3.67 12.23
N ALA A 45 -9.30 2.93 11.12
CA ALA A 45 -10.51 2.23 10.70
C ALA A 45 -10.94 1.12 11.69
N LEU A 46 -9.99 0.46 12.35
CA LEU A 46 -10.25 -0.48 13.45
C LEU A 46 -10.81 0.23 14.69
N ARG A 47 -10.22 1.35 15.11
CA ARG A 47 -10.67 2.14 16.27
C ARG A 47 -12.08 2.69 16.06
N ALA A 48 -12.34 3.26 14.89
CA ALA A 48 -13.60 3.88 14.52
C ALA A 48 -14.74 2.87 14.37
N ASN A 49 -14.50 1.73 13.70
CA ASN A 49 -15.53 0.74 13.37
C ASN A 49 -15.09 -0.69 13.73
N PRO A 50 -14.91 -1.01 15.03
CA PRO A 50 -14.42 -2.33 15.47
C PRO A 50 -15.38 -3.48 15.12
N GLY A 51 -16.64 -3.16 14.85
CA GLY A 51 -17.64 -4.13 14.38
C GLY A 51 -17.31 -4.72 13.00
N GLU A 52 -16.53 -4.03 12.17
CA GLU A 52 -16.18 -4.43 10.80
C GLU A 52 -14.91 -5.30 10.71
N TRP A 53 -14.34 -5.67 11.85
CA TRP A 53 -13.12 -6.48 11.93
C TRP A 53 -13.36 -7.80 12.67
N PHE A 54 -12.75 -8.87 12.17
CA PHE A 54 -12.55 -10.10 12.93
C PHE A 54 -11.32 -9.93 13.80
N ASP A 55 -11.52 -9.93 15.12
CA ASP A 55 -10.45 -10.10 16.09
C ASP A 55 -10.09 -11.59 16.18
N ASN A 56 -8.86 -11.91 15.79
CA ASN A 56 -8.33 -13.27 15.79
C ASN A 56 -7.30 -13.51 16.89
N ARG A 57 -6.99 -12.52 17.74
CA ARG A 57 -5.92 -12.57 18.75
C ARG A 57 -6.01 -13.81 19.64
N SER A 58 -7.22 -14.17 20.08
CA SER A 58 -7.50 -15.33 20.93
C SER A 58 -7.63 -16.67 20.19
N ARG A 59 -7.62 -16.69 18.85
CA ARG A 59 -7.86 -17.88 18.01
C ARG A 59 -6.68 -18.22 17.08
N LYS A 60 -5.67 -17.36 17.04
CA LYS A 60 -4.49 -17.44 16.18
C LYS A 60 -3.47 -18.45 16.72
N SER A 61 -3.36 -19.61 16.07
CA SER A 61 -2.36 -20.65 16.39
C SER A 61 -1.00 -20.46 15.71
N ASN A 62 -0.89 -19.53 14.76
CA ASN A 62 0.34 -19.21 14.03
C ASN A 62 0.68 -17.73 14.25
N PRO A 63 1.83 -17.37 14.87
CA PRO A 63 2.19 -15.98 15.14
C PRO A 63 2.30 -15.10 13.88
N ARG A 64 2.51 -15.68 12.70
CA ARG A 64 2.57 -14.93 11.42
C ARG A 64 1.20 -14.61 10.80
N ALA A 65 0.11 -15.21 11.27
CA ALA A 65 -1.23 -14.86 10.79
C ALA A 65 -1.63 -13.43 11.25
N PRO A 66 -2.53 -12.74 10.55
CA PRO A 66 -3.01 -11.42 10.98
C PRO A 66 -3.86 -11.49 12.25
N ASP A 67 -3.74 -10.46 13.08
CA ASP A 67 -4.45 -10.32 14.36
C ASP A 67 -5.85 -9.75 14.16
N PHE A 68 -5.99 -8.77 13.26
CA PHE A 68 -7.29 -8.29 12.80
C PHE A 68 -7.43 -8.45 11.28
N VAL A 69 -8.62 -8.84 10.82
CA VAL A 69 -8.95 -8.98 9.39
C VAL A 69 -10.30 -8.33 9.12
N ARG A 70 -10.38 -7.47 8.10
CA ARG A 70 -11.62 -6.78 7.74
C ARG A 70 -12.68 -7.75 7.21
N LYS A 71 -13.93 -7.62 7.66
CA LYS A 71 -15.00 -8.61 7.41
C LYS A 71 -15.48 -8.64 5.97
N ASP A 72 -15.51 -7.48 5.32
CA ASP A 72 -16.07 -7.23 3.99
C ASP A 72 -15.29 -7.92 2.87
N ASN A 73 -13.97 -7.75 2.85
CA ASN A 73 -13.10 -8.22 1.75
C ASN A 73 -12.02 -9.21 2.20
N ARG A 74 -11.75 -9.32 3.50
CA ARG A 74 -10.69 -10.13 4.11
C ARG A 74 -9.28 -9.89 3.53
N SER A 75 -9.09 -8.81 2.78
CA SER A 75 -7.83 -8.44 2.11
C SER A 75 -7.05 -7.39 2.88
N VAL A 76 -7.73 -6.60 3.71
CA VAL A 76 -7.11 -5.65 4.65
C VAL A 76 -6.93 -6.34 6.01
N ALA A 77 -5.71 -6.27 6.55
CA ALA A 77 -5.30 -7.00 7.73
C ALA A 77 -4.27 -6.22 8.55
N ILE A 78 -4.29 -6.42 9.88
CA ILE A 78 -3.41 -5.74 10.84
C ILE A 78 -2.68 -6.81 11.66
N TRP A 79 -1.40 -6.55 11.95
CA TRP A 79 -0.55 -7.34 12.84
C TRP A 79 -0.11 -6.46 14.01
N ILE A 80 -0.21 -6.97 15.25
CA ILE A 80 0.16 -6.20 16.45
C ILE A 80 1.68 -6.10 16.60
N ASP A 81 2.39 -7.15 16.20
CA ASP A 81 3.87 -7.17 16.11
C ASP A 81 4.41 -6.45 14.85
N GLY A 82 3.61 -5.56 14.26
CA GLY A 82 3.94 -4.83 13.03
C GLY A 82 4.96 -3.72 13.27
N ARG A 83 6.07 -3.74 12.51
CA ARG A 83 7.17 -2.75 12.62
C ARG A 83 6.73 -1.29 12.49
N ASP A 84 5.69 -1.03 11.72
CA ASP A 84 5.21 0.31 11.38
C ASP A 84 3.93 0.72 12.14
N ASN A 85 3.60 0.02 13.23
CA ASN A 85 2.43 0.33 14.05
C ASN A 85 2.55 1.71 14.73
N PRO A 86 1.43 2.44 14.90
CA PRO A 86 1.42 3.71 15.62
C PRO A 86 1.64 3.49 17.12
N GLU A 87 2.24 4.47 17.79
CA GLU A 87 2.52 4.41 19.25
C GLU A 87 1.25 4.29 20.11
N TRP A 88 0.10 4.71 19.60
CA TRP A 88 -1.21 4.58 20.24
C TRP A 88 -1.93 3.25 19.95
N ALA A 89 -1.31 2.31 19.22
CA ALA A 89 -1.91 1.01 18.91
C ALA A 89 -2.37 0.25 20.17
N ASP A 90 -1.56 0.30 21.23
CA ASP A 90 -1.85 -0.37 22.51
C ASP A 90 -3.07 0.22 23.22
N GLU A 91 -3.29 1.54 23.17
CA GLU A 91 -4.50 2.19 23.70
C GLU A 91 -5.78 1.67 22.99
N VAL A 92 -5.68 1.41 21.68
CA VAL A 92 -6.80 0.88 20.90
C VAL A 92 -7.04 -0.59 21.22
N LEU A 93 -6.01 -1.36 21.55
CA LEU A 93 -6.17 -2.73 22.04
C LEU A 93 -6.84 -2.75 23.41
N GLU A 94 -6.41 -1.90 24.35
CA GLU A 94 -7.04 -1.75 25.66
C GLU A 94 -8.52 -1.31 25.54
N GLU A 95 -8.81 -0.35 24.66
CA GLU A 95 -10.19 0.09 24.35
C GLU A 95 -11.04 -1.06 23.77
N LEU A 96 -10.47 -1.90 22.89
CA LEU A 96 -11.15 -3.07 22.33
C LEU A 96 -11.39 -4.16 23.38
N ASP A 97 -10.43 -4.42 24.26
CA ASP A 97 -10.53 -5.44 25.31
C ASP A 97 -11.54 -5.01 26.39
N ALA A 98 -11.56 -3.74 26.78
CA ALA A 98 -12.60 -3.17 27.63
C ALA A 98 -14.00 -3.24 26.98
N ARG A 99 -14.11 -3.02 25.66
CA ARG A 99 -15.36 -3.18 24.89
C ARG A 99 -15.80 -4.65 24.80
N GLN A 100 -14.88 -5.61 24.74
CA GLN A 100 -15.19 -7.04 24.75
C GLN A 100 -15.64 -7.52 26.14
N ALA A 101 -14.94 -7.12 27.20
CA ALA A 101 -15.35 -7.37 28.58
C ALA A 101 -16.77 -6.82 28.85
N SER A 102 -17.04 -5.58 28.42
CA SER A 102 -18.35 -4.93 28.53
C SER A 102 -19.47 -5.59 27.70
N ARG A 103 -19.12 -6.42 26.71
CA ARG A 103 -20.08 -7.23 25.94
C ARG A 103 -20.34 -8.61 26.56
N GLY A 104 -19.42 -9.13 27.35
CA GLY A 104 -19.63 -10.35 28.14
C GLY A 104 -20.72 -10.18 29.20
N ASP A 105 -20.77 -9.01 29.85
CA ASP A 105 -21.66 -8.69 30.98
C ASP A 105 -23.17 -8.62 30.65
N ARG A 106 -23.55 -8.73 29.37
CA ARG A 106 -24.97 -8.82 28.94
C ARG A 106 -25.35 -10.18 28.35
N GLY A 107 -24.50 -11.20 28.50
CA GLY A 107 -24.73 -12.56 27.99
C GLY A 107 -25.53 -13.47 28.94
N ASP A 108 -25.55 -13.19 30.24
CA ASP A 108 -26.03 -14.14 31.26
C ASP A 108 -27.54 -14.12 31.50
N ARG A 109 -28.28 -14.61 30.49
CA ARG A 109 -29.58 -15.26 30.72
C ARG A 109 -29.85 -16.37 29.69
N TYR A 110 -29.01 -17.42 29.70
CA TYR A 110 -29.43 -18.83 29.57
C TYR A 110 -28.21 -19.76 29.68
N GLY A 111 -28.00 -20.37 30.86
CA GLY A 111 -27.22 -21.60 31.11
C GLY A 111 -25.74 -21.63 30.66
N GLY A 112 -24.73 -21.73 31.52
CA GLY A 112 -24.71 -22.04 32.95
C GLY A 112 -23.90 -23.32 33.25
N ASP A 113 -23.04 -23.22 34.27
CA ASP A 113 -22.43 -24.33 35.03
C ASP A 113 -21.31 -25.19 34.40
N ARG A 114 -20.06 -24.71 34.58
CA ARG A 114 -18.95 -25.36 35.34
C ARG A 114 -17.59 -24.83 34.86
N GLY A 115 -16.66 -24.43 35.71
CA GLY A 115 -16.71 -24.30 37.17
C GLY A 115 -15.45 -23.59 37.65
N ASP A 116 -15.64 -22.54 38.43
CA ASP A 116 -14.59 -21.64 38.92
C ASP A 116 -13.77 -22.28 40.07
N ARG A 117 -12.44 -22.05 40.08
CA ARG A 117 -11.65 -21.91 41.31
C ARG A 117 -10.43 -21.01 41.05
N GLY A 118 -10.69 -19.72 40.91
CA GLY A 118 -9.73 -18.67 41.20
C GLY A 118 -9.63 -18.43 42.71
N ASP A 119 -8.40 -18.40 43.23
CA ASP A 119 -8.14 -17.99 44.61
C ASP A 119 -8.55 -16.52 44.83
N ARG A 120 -9.30 -16.25 45.91
CA ARG A 120 -9.71 -14.91 46.33
C ARG A 120 -9.21 -14.64 47.74
N TYR A 121 -8.19 -13.79 47.90
CA TYR A 121 -7.97 -13.01 49.12
C TYR A 121 -7.30 -11.65 48.85
N GLY A 122 -8.12 -10.60 48.76
CA GLY A 122 -7.94 -9.43 49.62
C GLY A 122 -8.90 -9.58 50.81
N GLY A 123 -8.66 -9.06 52.01
CA GLY A 123 -7.63 -8.10 52.39
C GLY A 123 -8.25 -6.83 52.99
N ASP A 124 -8.83 -6.91 54.20
CA ASP A 124 -8.81 -5.81 55.19
C ASP A 124 -9.19 -6.28 56.61
N ARG A 125 -8.65 -5.60 57.64
CA ARG A 125 -9.03 -5.58 59.08
C ARG A 125 -9.08 -6.89 59.91
N GLY A 126 -8.05 -7.07 60.74
CA GLY A 126 -8.05 -6.42 62.07
C GLY A 126 -8.42 -7.26 63.32
N ASP A 127 -7.46 -7.25 64.27
CA ASP A 127 -7.58 -7.43 65.74
C ASP A 127 -7.43 -8.84 66.36
N ARG A 128 -6.77 -8.83 67.54
CA ARG A 128 -6.47 -9.87 68.54
C ARG A 128 -5.55 -11.05 68.22
N GLY A 129 -4.40 -11.06 68.92
CA GLY A 129 -4.20 -12.10 69.95
C GLY A 129 -2.91 -12.92 69.91
N ASP A 130 -1.91 -12.46 70.67
CA ASP A 130 -0.89 -13.23 71.41
C ASP A 130 -0.73 -14.75 71.15
N ARG A 131 0.47 -15.17 70.69
CA ARG A 131 1.49 -15.84 71.53
C ARG A 131 2.76 -16.25 70.79
N TYR A 132 3.88 -16.08 71.48
CA TYR A 132 5.19 -16.65 71.14
C TYR A 132 5.22 -18.17 71.33
N SER A 133 5.95 -18.90 70.47
CA SER A 133 7.05 -19.79 70.91
C SER A 133 7.90 -20.31 69.74
N ASN A 134 9.19 -20.46 70.00
CA ASN A 134 10.14 -21.18 69.15
C ASN A 134 9.83 -22.68 69.17
N ASP A 135 10.26 -23.46 68.17
CA ASP A 135 11.49 -24.25 68.30
C ASP A 135 11.94 -24.89 66.96
N ARG A 136 13.18 -25.37 66.99
CA ARG A 136 13.94 -26.26 66.07
C ARG A 136 13.06 -27.23 65.23
N GLY A 137 13.41 -27.60 64.00
CA GLY A 137 14.75 -27.88 63.48
C GLY A 137 14.85 -29.38 63.11
N ASP A 138 15.55 -29.70 62.03
CA ASP A 138 15.97 -31.04 61.58
C ASP A 138 14.89 -32.09 61.24
N ARG A 139 14.74 -32.37 59.93
CA ARG A 139 15.43 -33.52 59.29
C ARG A 139 15.29 -33.55 57.77
N TYR A 140 16.39 -33.86 57.11
CA TYR A 140 16.40 -34.34 55.74
C TYR A 140 15.72 -35.71 55.66
N SER A 141 14.80 -35.87 54.72
CA SER A 141 14.54 -37.16 54.07
C SER A 141 14.19 -36.92 52.60
N ASN A 142 14.56 -37.86 51.73
CA ASN A 142 14.32 -37.73 50.30
C ASN A 142 12.82 -37.77 50.01
N ASP A 143 12.30 -36.77 49.30
CA ASP A 143 11.04 -36.93 48.58
C ASP A 143 11.20 -36.64 47.09
N ARG A 144 11.35 -37.74 46.34
CA ARG A 144 11.01 -37.78 44.92
C ARG A 144 9.57 -38.29 44.80
N GLY A 145 8.62 -37.38 44.91
CA GLY A 145 7.43 -37.40 44.07
C GLY A 145 6.13 -37.53 44.81
N ASP A 146 5.39 -36.41 44.79
CA ASP A 146 3.94 -36.44 44.73
C ASP A 146 3.42 -35.40 43.72
N ARG A 147 3.04 -35.89 42.53
CA ARG A 147 2.23 -35.16 41.55
C ARG A 147 1.10 -36.07 41.07
N ALA A 148 -0.03 -35.98 41.78
CA ALA A 148 -1.36 -36.39 41.34
C ALA A 148 -1.41 -37.68 40.48
N GLY A 149 -1.04 -38.81 41.07
CA GLY A 149 -1.26 -40.13 40.49
C GLY A 149 -2.72 -40.56 40.58
N GLY A 150 -3.57 -40.07 39.67
CA GLY A 150 -4.79 -40.82 39.32
C GLY A 150 -4.36 -42.18 38.75
N ASP A 151 -4.95 -43.27 39.24
CA ASP A 151 -4.41 -44.63 39.08
C ASP A 151 -4.18 -44.94 37.58
N ARG A 152 -3.07 -45.62 37.29
CA ARG A 152 -2.75 -46.05 35.92
C ARG A 152 -3.85 -47.00 35.40
N ASN A 153 -4.51 -47.72 36.30
CA ASN A 153 -5.66 -48.56 35.99
C ASN A 153 -6.88 -47.74 35.52
N ASP A 154 -7.22 -46.63 36.18
CA ASP A 154 -8.37 -45.77 35.81
C ASP A 154 -8.19 -45.22 34.39
N ARG A 155 -6.97 -44.77 34.07
CA ARG A 155 -6.64 -44.21 32.76
C ARG A 155 -6.72 -45.27 31.64
N ARG A 156 -6.31 -46.50 31.94
CA ARG A 156 -6.42 -47.65 31.02
C ARG A 156 -7.88 -48.10 30.85
N ALA A 157 -8.68 -48.09 31.91
CA ALA A 157 -10.11 -48.41 31.84
C ALA A 157 -10.88 -47.36 31.01
N ALA A 158 -10.57 -46.07 31.17
CA ALA A 158 -11.12 -45.01 30.33
C ALA A 158 -10.72 -45.15 28.85
N GLU A 159 -9.47 -45.53 28.57
CA GLU A 159 -9.02 -45.82 27.20
C GLU A 159 -9.76 -47.03 26.58
N GLN A 160 -9.94 -48.11 27.34
CA GLN A 160 -10.73 -49.27 26.90
C GLN A 160 -12.19 -48.91 26.63
N ALA A 161 -12.83 -48.11 27.49
CA ALA A 161 -14.19 -47.62 27.27
C ALA A 161 -14.30 -46.77 25.99
N ASN A 162 -13.27 -45.96 25.67
CA ASN A 162 -13.20 -45.19 24.44
C ASN A 162 -13.03 -46.08 23.19
N TRP A 163 -12.22 -47.16 23.28
CA TRP A 163 -12.13 -48.16 22.20
C TRP A 163 -13.47 -48.88 21.97
N GLU A 164 -14.17 -49.27 23.03
CA GLU A 164 -15.49 -49.91 22.92
C GLU A 164 -16.55 -48.95 22.35
N ALA A 165 -16.46 -47.66 22.67
CA ALA A 165 -17.31 -46.61 22.08
C ALA A 165 -17.02 -46.38 20.58
N LEU A 166 -15.75 -46.47 20.15
CA LEU A 166 -15.39 -46.46 18.72
C LEU A 166 -15.97 -47.68 18.00
N ARG A 167 -15.91 -48.86 18.61
CA ARG A 167 -16.49 -50.09 18.06
C ARG A 167 -18.02 -50.01 17.92
N SER A 168 -18.68 -49.50 18.96
CA SER A 168 -20.15 -49.41 19.01
C SER A 168 -20.69 -48.35 18.05
N ASN A 169 -20.11 -47.14 18.07
CA ASN A 169 -20.59 -45.97 17.34
C ASN A 169 -19.47 -45.36 16.45
N PRO A 170 -18.95 -46.06 15.43
CA PRO A 170 -17.81 -45.57 14.64
C PRO A 170 -18.09 -44.27 13.87
N GLU A 171 -19.37 -43.94 13.64
CA GLU A 171 -19.78 -42.67 13.04
C GLU A 171 -19.46 -41.45 13.92
N GLU A 172 -19.45 -41.60 15.25
CA GLU A 172 -19.13 -40.52 16.19
C GLU A 172 -17.63 -40.14 16.19
N TRP A 173 -16.81 -40.88 15.44
CA TRP A 173 -15.37 -40.68 15.39
C TRP A 173 -14.90 -40.19 14.01
N PHE A 174 -13.86 -39.38 14.04
CA PHE A 174 -13.03 -39.06 12.89
C PHE A 174 -11.89 -40.09 12.81
N ASP A 175 -11.95 -40.98 11.82
CA ASP A 175 -10.80 -41.79 11.40
C ASP A 175 -9.81 -40.91 10.63
N ASN A 176 -8.64 -40.69 11.24
CA ASN A 176 -7.56 -39.87 10.69
C ASN A 176 -6.39 -40.71 10.15
N ARG A 177 -6.43 -42.06 10.26
CA ARG A 177 -5.30 -42.96 9.93
C ARG A 177 -4.70 -42.66 8.56
N SER A 178 -5.55 -42.53 7.54
CA SER A 178 -5.15 -42.21 6.14
C SER A 178 -4.77 -40.74 5.85
N ARG A 179 -4.87 -39.84 6.84
CA ARG A 179 -4.57 -38.40 6.70
C ARG A 179 -3.49 -37.91 7.68
N LYS A 180 -2.96 -38.81 8.51
CA LYS A 180 -1.99 -38.54 9.56
C LYS A 180 -0.60 -38.31 8.97
N THR A 181 -0.13 -37.07 8.99
CA THR A 181 1.23 -36.68 8.55
C THR A 181 2.25 -36.67 9.68
N ASN A 182 1.81 -36.70 10.94
CA ASN A 182 2.65 -36.73 12.13
C ASN A 182 2.34 -38.01 12.93
N PRO A 183 3.32 -38.91 13.17
CA PRO A 183 3.12 -40.13 13.95
C PRO A 183 2.50 -39.90 15.34
N LYS A 184 2.76 -38.75 15.98
CA LYS A 184 2.22 -38.41 17.32
C LYS A 184 0.77 -37.92 17.32
N ALA A 185 0.19 -37.62 16.15
CA ALA A 185 -1.22 -37.22 16.07
C ALA A 185 -2.15 -38.42 16.34
N PRO A 186 -3.35 -38.24 16.90
CA PRO A 186 -4.26 -39.33 17.17
C PRO A 186 -4.81 -39.96 15.88
N ASP A 187 -5.01 -41.27 15.92
CA ASP A 187 -5.56 -42.07 14.82
C ASP A 187 -7.07 -41.94 14.74
N PHE A 188 -7.74 -41.95 15.89
CA PHE A 188 -9.16 -41.62 16.02
C PHE A 188 -9.36 -40.45 16.98
N ARG A 189 -10.33 -39.58 16.67
CA ARG A 189 -10.75 -38.49 17.56
C ARG A 189 -12.26 -38.36 17.52
N ARG A 190 -12.91 -38.17 18.68
CA ARG A 190 -14.36 -37.98 18.72
C ARG A 190 -14.78 -36.70 17.99
N ARG A 191 -16.02 -36.68 17.50
CA ARG A 191 -16.55 -35.56 16.69
C ARG A 191 -17.09 -34.42 17.53
N ASP A 192 -17.82 -34.79 18.58
CA ASP A 192 -18.39 -33.96 19.64
C ASP A 192 -17.29 -33.45 20.59
N ASP A 193 -16.48 -34.35 21.12
CA ASP A 193 -15.37 -34.03 22.02
C ASP A 193 -14.01 -34.23 21.36
N ARG A 194 -13.33 -33.12 21.08
CA ARG A 194 -11.99 -33.12 20.46
C ARG A 194 -10.86 -33.45 21.44
N SER A 195 -11.14 -33.52 22.74
CA SER A 195 -10.18 -33.92 23.78
C SER A 195 -10.07 -35.45 23.90
N VAL A 196 -11.13 -36.19 23.55
CA VAL A 196 -11.14 -37.66 23.52
C VAL A 196 -10.55 -38.16 22.20
N ALA A 197 -9.46 -38.92 22.32
CA ALA A 197 -8.66 -39.38 21.20
C ALA A 197 -8.02 -40.75 21.50
N LEU A 198 -7.76 -41.52 20.43
CA LEU A 198 -7.17 -42.84 20.48
C LEU A 198 -5.97 -42.92 19.53
N TRP A 199 -4.98 -43.71 19.94
CA TRP A 199 -3.72 -43.93 19.24
C TRP A 199 -3.50 -45.42 19.06
N LEU A 200 -3.15 -45.87 17.85
CA LEU A 200 -2.92 -47.28 17.56
C LEU A 200 -1.59 -47.81 18.14
N ASP A 201 -0.65 -46.91 18.42
CA ASP A 201 0.63 -47.21 19.07
C ASP A 201 0.57 -47.13 20.61
N SER A 202 -0.63 -47.05 21.20
CA SER A 202 -0.79 -47.05 22.65
C SER A 202 -0.68 -48.46 23.25
N TYR A 203 -0.07 -48.55 24.43
CA TYR A 203 -0.05 -49.78 25.25
C TYR A 203 -1.44 -50.15 25.82
N GLY A 204 -2.46 -49.30 25.61
CA GLY A 204 -3.84 -49.50 26.05
C GLY A 204 -4.75 -50.08 24.96
N ALA A 205 -4.30 -50.16 23.71
CA ALA A 205 -5.06 -50.72 22.59
C ALA A 205 -5.43 -52.20 22.85
N PRO A 206 -6.72 -52.58 22.80
CA PRO A 206 -7.14 -53.97 22.90
C PRO A 206 -6.65 -54.84 21.75
N ASP A 207 -6.38 -56.12 22.00
CA ASP A 207 -5.88 -57.06 20.98
C ASP A 207 -6.82 -57.22 19.78
N TRP A 208 -8.14 -57.03 19.99
CA TRP A 208 -9.16 -57.09 18.94
C TRP A 208 -9.23 -55.86 18.03
N VAL A 209 -8.47 -54.80 18.30
CA VAL A 209 -8.51 -53.57 17.48
C VAL A 209 -8.19 -53.85 16.01
N GLY A 210 -7.31 -54.82 15.72
CA GLY A 210 -7.00 -55.22 14.34
C GLY A 210 -8.24 -55.63 13.53
N ASP A 211 -9.13 -56.42 14.12
CA ASP A 211 -10.38 -56.87 13.47
C ASP A 211 -11.32 -55.67 13.21
N LEU A 212 -11.44 -54.76 14.19
CA LEU A 212 -12.22 -53.53 14.03
C LEU A 212 -11.65 -52.65 12.89
N LEU A 213 -10.33 -52.52 12.76
CA LEU A 213 -9.74 -51.75 11.67
C LEU A 213 -10.12 -52.33 10.30
N GLN A 214 -10.08 -53.66 10.17
CA GLN A 214 -10.47 -54.35 8.93
C GLN A 214 -11.94 -54.10 8.58
N GLU A 215 -12.84 -54.15 9.57
CA GLU A 215 -14.27 -53.82 9.39
C GLU A 215 -14.47 -52.37 8.94
N LEU A 216 -13.80 -51.41 9.60
CA LEU A 216 -13.90 -49.98 9.26
C LEU A 216 -13.35 -49.67 7.86
N ASP A 217 -12.27 -50.34 7.45
CA ASP A 217 -11.67 -50.17 6.13
C ASP A 217 -12.52 -50.83 5.02
N ALA A 218 -13.11 -51.99 5.27
CA ALA A 218 -14.09 -52.61 4.36
C ALA A 218 -15.33 -51.70 4.17
N ARG A 219 -15.92 -51.23 5.28
CA ARG A 219 -17.09 -50.33 5.27
C ARG A 219 -16.79 -48.98 4.59
N ARG A 220 -15.55 -48.50 4.69
CA ARG A 220 -15.07 -47.32 3.94
C ARG A 220 -14.93 -47.60 2.45
N ALA A 221 -14.43 -48.78 2.06
CA ALA A 221 -14.29 -49.19 0.67
C ALA A 221 -15.68 -49.33 0.01
N GLU A 222 -16.64 -49.97 0.67
CA GLU A 222 -18.04 -50.08 0.24
C GLU A 222 -18.67 -48.70 -0.01
N ARG A 223 -18.57 -47.77 0.95
CA ARG A 223 -19.08 -46.40 0.78
C ARG A 223 -18.40 -45.65 -0.39
N THR A 224 -17.13 -45.93 -0.65
CA THR A 224 -16.39 -45.34 -1.78
C THR A 224 -16.82 -45.96 -3.11
N ALA A 225 -17.04 -47.28 -3.17
CA ALA A 225 -17.57 -47.98 -4.32
C ALA A 225 -19.02 -47.56 -4.64
N ALA A 226 -19.87 -47.40 -3.63
CA ALA A 226 -21.23 -46.88 -3.80
C ALA A 226 -21.23 -45.45 -4.37
N TYR A 227 -20.33 -44.58 -3.90
CA TYR A 227 -20.15 -43.24 -4.48
C TYR A 227 -19.67 -43.28 -5.93
N GLN A 228 -18.81 -44.24 -6.30
CA GLN A 228 -18.39 -44.43 -7.69
C GLN A 228 -19.51 -44.96 -8.59
N GLN A 229 -20.35 -45.89 -8.09
CA GLN A 229 -21.50 -46.41 -8.84
C GLN A 229 -22.63 -45.38 -9.01
N GLN A 230 -22.74 -44.40 -8.12
CA GLN A 230 -23.69 -43.29 -8.24
C GLN A 230 -23.25 -42.18 -9.20
N GLN A 231 -22.03 -42.23 -9.75
CA GLN A 231 -21.62 -41.32 -10.82
C GLN A 231 -22.23 -41.80 -12.14
N ALA A 232 -23.40 -41.25 -12.47
CA ALA A 232 -24.10 -41.52 -13.73
C ALA A 232 -23.19 -41.23 -14.95
N PRO A 233 -23.27 -42.03 -16.04
CA PRO A 233 -22.40 -41.82 -17.19
C PRO A 233 -22.75 -40.53 -17.95
N GLN A 234 -21.77 -39.62 -18.01
CA GLN A 234 -21.58 -38.55 -19.00
C GLN A 234 -22.62 -37.41 -19.12
N GLU A 235 -23.93 -37.67 -19.03
CA GLU A 235 -24.98 -36.69 -19.34
C GLU A 235 -24.94 -35.44 -18.43
N TYR A 236 -24.64 -35.62 -17.13
CA TYR A 236 -24.48 -34.52 -16.15
C TYR A 236 -23.27 -33.59 -16.42
N ASN A 237 -22.35 -33.97 -17.32
CA ASN A 237 -21.16 -33.17 -17.60
C ASN A 237 -21.30 -32.30 -18.86
N GLU A 238 -22.27 -32.56 -19.74
CA GLU A 238 -22.44 -31.82 -21.01
C GLU A 238 -22.95 -30.39 -20.78
N GLU A 239 -23.95 -30.18 -19.93
CA GLU A 239 -24.46 -28.83 -19.61
C GLU A 239 -23.37 -27.95 -18.98
N LYS A 240 -22.58 -28.54 -18.08
CA LYS A 240 -21.47 -27.86 -17.40
C LYS A 240 -20.34 -27.53 -18.38
N TRP A 241 -20.03 -28.45 -19.30
CA TRP A 241 -19.10 -28.22 -20.40
C TRP A 241 -19.60 -27.11 -21.32
N ALA A 242 -20.87 -27.14 -21.75
CA ALA A 242 -21.47 -26.12 -22.59
C ALA A 242 -21.44 -24.73 -21.92
N ALA A 243 -21.71 -24.66 -20.61
CA ALA A 243 -21.62 -23.43 -19.84
C ALA A 243 -20.17 -22.91 -19.69
N ASP A 244 -19.16 -23.78 -19.62
CA ASP A 244 -17.75 -23.36 -19.58
C ASP A 244 -17.25 -22.96 -20.97
N LYS A 245 -17.60 -23.72 -22.01
CA LYS A 245 -17.34 -23.38 -23.42
C LYS A 245 -17.97 -22.04 -23.80
N ALA A 246 -19.19 -21.74 -23.35
CA ALA A 246 -19.84 -20.46 -23.61
C ALA A 246 -19.02 -19.26 -23.06
N LYS A 247 -18.34 -19.41 -21.91
CA LYS A 247 -17.43 -18.38 -21.38
C LYS A 247 -16.19 -18.21 -22.26
N TRP A 248 -15.62 -19.31 -22.77
CA TRP A 248 -14.52 -19.25 -23.74
C TRP A 248 -14.95 -18.60 -25.06
N ASP A 249 -16.15 -18.93 -25.55
CA ASP A 249 -16.73 -18.31 -26.74
C ASP A 249 -16.94 -16.78 -26.52
N MET A 250 -17.35 -16.35 -25.31
CA MET A 250 -17.42 -14.93 -24.92
C MET A 250 -16.05 -14.25 -24.87
N LEU A 251 -15.00 -14.91 -24.35
CA LEU A 251 -13.63 -14.41 -24.36
C LEU A 251 -13.10 -14.23 -25.79
N ARG A 252 -13.38 -15.20 -26.67
CA ARG A 252 -13.02 -15.14 -28.09
C ARG A 252 -13.76 -14.02 -28.83
N ALA A 253 -15.06 -13.84 -28.56
CA ALA A 253 -15.86 -12.81 -29.21
C ALA A 253 -15.49 -11.39 -28.77
N ASN A 254 -15.27 -11.17 -27.47
CA ASN A 254 -15.11 -9.84 -26.88
C ASN A 254 -13.93 -9.82 -25.86
N PRO A 255 -12.68 -10.00 -26.30
CA PRO A 255 -11.53 -10.18 -25.42
C PRO A 255 -11.23 -8.94 -24.55
N GLU A 256 -11.58 -7.74 -25.02
CA GLU A 256 -11.48 -6.49 -24.26
C GLU A 256 -12.43 -6.42 -23.06
N LEU A 257 -13.46 -7.26 -22.96
CA LEU A 257 -14.30 -7.38 -21.75
C LEU A 257 -13.65 -8.22 -20.65
N TRP A 258 -12.50 -8.83 -20.90
CA TRP A 258 -11.80 -9.69 -19.95
C TRP A 258 -10.48 -9.07 -19.46
N PHE A 259 -10.13 -9.37 -18.21
CA PHE A 259 -8.78 -9.25 -17.69
C PHE A 259 -8.01 -10.52 -18.03
N ASP A 260 -6.97 -10.41 -18.84
CA ASP A 260 -5.95 -11.44 -19.00
C ASP A 260 -4.94 -11.32 -17.84
N ASN A 261 -4.93 -12.34 -16.98
CA ASN A 261 -4.03 -12.43 -15.83
C ASN A 261 -2.93 -13.49 -16.05
N ARG A 262 -2.83 -14.11 -17.23
CA ARG A 262 -1.83 -15.17 -17.51
C ARG A 262 -0.41 -14.73 -17.20
N ARG A 263 -0.11 -13.44 -17.49
CA ARG A 263 1.20 -12.80 -17.31
C ARG A 263 1.40 -12.14 -15.93
N SER A 264 0.36 -12.05 -15.10
CA SER A 264 0.40 -11.35 -13.79
C SER A 264 0.08 -12.25 -12.59
N LYS A 265 -0.48 -13.45 -12.80
CA LYS A 265 -0.82 -14.37 -11.71
C LYS A 265 0.43 -14.96 -11.06
N THR A 266 0.53 -14.82 -9.73
CA THR A 266 1.59 -15.42 -8.90
C THR A 266 1.18 -16.76 -8.28
N ASN A 267 -0.13 -17.03 -8.21
CA ASN A 267 -0.69 -18.27 -7.69
C ASN A 267 -1.22 -19.12 -8.86
N PRO A 268 -0.77 -20.37 -9.05
CA PRO A 268 -1.24 -21.22 -10.15
C PRO A 268 -2.74 -21.58 -10.05
N LYS A 269 -3.36 -21.44 -8.86
CA LYS A 269 -4.81 -21.63 -8.66
C LYS A 269 -5.65 -20.37 -8.97
N ALA A 270 -5.02 -19.22 -9.19
CA ALA A 270 -5.73 -18.02 -9.61
C ALA A 270 -6.23 -18.16 -11.06
N PRO A 271 -7.37 -17.55 -11.42
CA PRO A 271 -7.91 -17.62 -12.76
C PRO A 271 -7.02 -16.92 -13.78
N ASP A 272 -6.94 -17.50 -14.97
CA ASP A 272 -6.20 -16.98 -16.13
C ASP A 272 -6.93 -15.81 -16.76
N PHE A 273 -8.24 -15.95 -17.00
CA PHE A 273 -9.09 -14.87 -17.48
C PHE A 273 -10.21 -14.59 -16.48
N LYS A 274 -10.57 -13.31 -16.35
CA LYS A 274 -11.61 -12.86 -15.45
C LYS A 274 -12.44 -11.77 -16.12
N LEU A 275 -13.77 -11.91 -16.17
CA LEU A 275 -14.61 -10.91 -16.81
C LEU A 275 -14.56 -9.59 -16.00
N LYS A 276 -14.54 -8.46 -16.70
CA LYS A 276 -14.38 -7.12 -16.09
C LYS A 276 -15.62 -6.65 -15.35
N GLU A 277 -16.78 -6.90 -15.96
CA GLU A 277 -18.10 -6.58 -15.46
C GLU A 277 -18.47 -7.49 -14.29
N ASP A 278 -18.69 -8.78 -14.54
CA ASP A 278 -18.91 -9.77 -13.49
C ASP A 278 -17.59 -10.46 -13.08
N ARG A 279 -17.01 -9.99 -11.98
CA ARG A 279 -15.80 -10.55 -11.36
C ARG A 279 -16.00 -11.93 -10.71
N THR A 280 -17.16 -12.56 -10.84
CA THR A 280 -17.36 -13.98 -10.48
C THR A 280 -17.10 -14.91 -11.68
N VAL A 281 -17.29 -14.43 -12.91
CA VAL A 281 -17.03 -15.19 -14.13
C VAL A 281 -15.53 -15.23 -14.40
N ALA A 282 -14.98 -16.45 -14.44
CA ALA A 282 -13.56 -16.69 -14.56
C ALA A 282 -13.27 -18.00 -15.33
N LEU A 283 -12.09 -18.05 -15.94
CA LEU A 283 -11.58 -19.17 -16.73
C LEU A 283 -10.17 -19.55 -16.26
N TRP A 284 -9.86 -20.84 -16.35
CA TRP A 284 -8.56 -21.42 -16.00
C TRP A 284 -8.04 -22.27 -17.16
N LEU A 285 -6.78 -22.07 -17.53
CA LEU A 285 -6.08 -22.93 -18.51
C LEU A 285 -5.78 -24.33 -17.97
N THR A 286 -6.08 -24.59 -16.71
CA THR A 286 -5.99 -25.91 -16.05
C THR A 286 -7.34 -26.63 -15.96
N SER A 287 -8.37 -26.16 -16.67
CA SER A 287 -9.65 -26.88 -16.80
C SER A 287 -9.44 -28.20 -17.56
N TYR A 288 -10.19 -29.24 -17.18
CA TYR A 288 -10.10 -30.57 -17.79
C TYR A 288 -10.66 -30.64 -19.22
N GLN A 289 -11.47 -29.66 -19.58
CA GLN A 289 -12.07 -29.53 -20.90
C GLN A 289 -11.76 -28.10 -21.36
N LEU A 290 -11.03 -27.99 -22.46
CA LEU A 290 -10.61 -26.73 -23.08
C LEU A 290 -11.06 -26.77 -24.54
N PRO A 291 -11.51 -25.65 -25.14
CA PRO A 291 -11.92 -25.67 -26.54
C PRO A 291 -10.75 -25.95 -27.47
N ASP A 292 -10.96 -26.76 -28.51
CA ASP A 292 -9.94 -27.16 -29.49
C ASP A 292 -9.23 -25.97 -30.17
N TYR A 293 -9.90 -24.81 -30.21
CA TYR A 293 -9.40 -23.57 -30.80
C TYR A 293 -8.53 -22.72 -29.85
N LEU A 294 -8.30 -23.18 -28.61
CA LEU A 294 -7.70 -22.36 -27.54
C LEU A 294 -6.31 -21.83 -27.92
N ASP A 295 -5.43 -22.65 -28.49
CA ASP A 295 -4.05 -22.24 -28.78
C ASP A 295 -3.99 -21.08 -29.80
N GLU A 296 -4.88 -21.08 -30.80
CA GLU A 296 -5.06 -19.97 -31.75
C GLU A 296 -5.54 -18.70 -31.04
N LEU A 297 -6.52 -18.82 -30.14
CA LEU A 297 -7.02 -17.70 -29.34
C LEU A 297 -5.93 -17.12 -28.43
N LEU A 298 -5.11 -17.95 -27.79
CA LEU A 298 -4.02 -17.49 -26.93
C LEU A 298 -2.96 -16.75 -27.73
N ALA A 299 -2.58 -17.26 -28.90
CA ALA A 299 -1.65 -16.60 -29.82
C ALA A 299 -2.19 -15.24 -30.30
N GLU A 300 -3.49 -15.14 -30.61
CA GLU A 300 -4.12 -13.88 -31.00
C GLU A 300 -4.11 -12.85 -29.86
N LEU A 301 -4.45 -13.29 -28.63
CA LEU A 301 -4.43 -12.43 -27.44
C LEU A 301 -3.02 -11.91 -27.12
N ASP A 302 -2.01 -12.76 -27.28
CA ASP A 302 -0.61 -12.39 -27.08
C ASP A 302 -0.11 -11.41 -28.15
N ALA A 303 -0.45 -11.61 -29.42
CA ALA A 303 -0.14 -10.66 -30.49
C ALA A 303 -0.82 -9.29 -30.27
N ARG A 304 -2.10 -9.27 -29.86
CA ARG A 304 -2.83 -8.04 -29.51
C ARG A 304 -2.18 -7.31 -28.33
N TYR A 305 -1.68 -8.04 -27.33
CA TYR A 305 -0.96 -7.47 -26.19
C TYR A 305 0.37 -6.83 -26.61
N GLU A 306 1.15 -7.51 -27.45
CA GLU A 306 2.43 -7.00 -27.96
C GLU A 306 2.26 -5.75 -28.83
N GLN A 307 1.25 -5.71 -29.71
CA GLN A 307 0.91 -4.52 -30.49
C GLN A 307 0.60 -3.31 -29.59
N ARG A 308 -0.21 -3.51 -28.54
CA ARG A 308 -0.51 -2.47 -27.54
C ARG A 308 0.76 -1.96 -26.84
N MET A 309 1.64 -2.87 -26.41
CA MET A 309 2.87 -2.49 -25.72
C MET A 309 3.85 -1.74 -26.63
N ASN A 310 3.99 -2.17 -27.89
CA ASN A 310 4.82 -1.49 -28.88
C ASN A 310 4.32 -0.07 -29.17
N GLY A 311 3.00 0.12 -29.29
CA GLY A 311 2.41 1.46 -29.44
C GLY A 311 2.68 2.38 -28.24
N GLN A 312 2.66 1.86 -27.02
CA GLN A 312 3.03 2.63 -25.82
C GLN A 312 4.52 2.99 -25.79
N GLN A 313 5.42 2.10 -26.22
CA GLN A 313 6.85 2.38 -26.33
C GLN A 313 7.14 3.43 -27.42
N GLN A 314 6.50 3.33 -28.59
CA GLN A 314 6.63 4.33 -29.65
C GLN A 314 6.15 5.72 -29.20
N TYR A 315 5.03 5.79 -28.47
CA TYR A 315 4.57 7.07 -27.89
C TYR A 315 5.56 7.65 -26.88
N GLN A 316 6.22 6.82 -26.05
CA GLN A 316 7.27 7.26 -25.14
C GLN A 316 8.54 7.72 -25.89
N GLN A 317 8.89 7.08 -27.00
CA GLN A 317 10.01 7.51 -27.85
C GLN A 317 9.71 8.85 -28.51
N GLN A 318 8.50 9.05 -29.06
CA GLN A 318 8.06 10.34 -29.58
C GLN A 318 8.09 11.44 -28.50
N GLN A 319 7.65 11.14 -27.27
CA GLN A 319 7.74 12.08 -26.14
C GLN A 319 9.20 12.49 -25.83
N GLN A 320 10.17 11.59 -25.98
CA GLN A 320 11.59 11.89 -25.80
C GLN A 320 12.15 12.70 -26.99
N GLU A 321 11.76 12.37 -28.22
CA GLU A 321 12.12 13.11 -29.44
C GLU A 321 11.59 14.56 -29.39
N TYR A 322 10.36 14.77 -28.91
CA TYR A 322 9.79 16.10 -28.66
C TYR A 322 10.53 16.89 -27.56
N GLN A 323 11.30 16.25 -26.69
CA GLN A 323 12.18 16.93 -25.72
C GLN A 323 13.60 17.18 -26.27
N ALA A 324 13.95 16.57 -27.41
CA ALA A 324 15.26 16.69 -28.06
C ALA A 324 15.30 17.75 -29.18
N TYR A 325 14.43 18.78 -29.14
CA TYR A 325 14.52 19.92 -30.06
C TYR A 325 15.89 20.61 -29.96
N PRO A 326 16.55 20.97 -31.09
CA PRO A 326 17.93 21.47 -31.04
C PRO A 326 18.07 22.80 -30.30
N GLN A 327 18.87 22.81 -29.23
CA GLN A 327 19.12 24.00 -28.40
C GLN A 327 19.91 25.11 -29.13
N GLU A 328 20.58 24.78 -30.24
CA GLU A 328 21.43 25.72 -30.99
C GLU A 328 20.66 26.94 -31.53
N GLN A 329 19.42 26.76 -32.00
CA GLN A 329 18.60 27.89 -32.46
C GLN A 329 18.23 28.83 -31.30
N GLN A 330 18.00 28.31 -30.09
CA GLN A 330 17.64 29.15 -28.94
C GLN A 330 18.78 30.07 -28.51
N GLN A 331 20.04 29.63 -28.65
CA GLN A 331 21.21 30.44 -28.29
C GLN A 331 21.46 31.60 -29.27
N ASP A 332 21.19 31.41 -30.57
CA ASP A 332 21.27 32.50 -31.56
C ASP A 332 20.14 33.52 -31.35
N TYR A 333 18.90 33.06 -31.12
CA TYR A 333 17.78 33.94 -30.79
C TYR A 333 18.01 34.75 -29.49
N GLN A 334 18.65 34.16 -28.47
CA GLN A 334 19.01 34.86 -27.24
C GLN A 334 20.07 35.95 -27.48
N GLN A 335 21.17 35.63 -28.18
CA GLN A 335 22.22 36.61 -28.49
C GLN A 335 21.70 37.79 -29.33
N GLN A 336 20.80 37.52 -30.29
CA GLN A 336 20.16 38.57 -31.09
C GLN A 336 19.18 39.42 -30.26
N ALA A 337 18.44 38.81 -29.33
CA ALA A 337 17.56 39.52 -28.42
C ALA A 337 18.34 40.41 -27.44
N ASP A 338 19.41 39.90 -26.82
CA ASP A 338 20.29 40.65 -25.92
C ASP A 338 20.94 41.86 -26.64
N GLY A 339 21.35 41.65 -27.89
CA GLY A 339 21.86 42.72 -28.76
C GLY A 339 20.81 43.75 -29.22
N GLU A 340 19.52 43.43 -29.21
CA GLU A 340 18.43 44.42 -29.40
C GLU A 340 18.10 45.14 -28.08
N LEU A 341 18.04 44.41 -26.96
CA LEU A 341 17.82 44.94 -25.61
C LEU A 341 18.81 46.06 -25.27
N ALA A 342 20.11 45.83 -25.48
CA ALA A 342 21.14 46.85 -25.22
C ALA A 342 20.96 48.15 -26.04
N LYS A 343 20.38 48.06 -27.25
CA LYS A 343 20.04 49.24 -28.07
C LYS A 343 18.85 49.99 -27.49
N TRP A 344 17.82 49.28 -27.02
CA TRP A 344 16.65 49.88 -26.35
C TRP A 344 17.04 50.54 -25.02
N GLU A 345 17.90 49.92 -24.23
CA GLU A 345 18.43 50.50 -22.99
C GLU A 345 19.23 51.78 -23.26
N SER A 346 20.08 51.78 -24.30
CA SER A 346 20.81 52.97 -24.74
C SER A 346 19.88 54.13 -25.16
N LEU A 347 18.73 53.83 -25.79
CA LEU A 347 17.70 54.83 -26.09
C LEU A 347 17.03 55.38 -24.82
N ARG A 348 16.77 54.53 -23.82
CA ARG A 348 16.17 54.91 -22.53
C ARG A 348 17.08 55.83 -21.71
N GLU A 349 18.35 55.46 -21.59
CA GLU A 349 19.33 56.22 -20.80
C GLU A 349 19.75 57.53 -21.48
N ASN A 350 19.98 57.49 -22.80
CA ASN A 350 20.58 58.58 -23.56
C ASN A 350 19.73 59.00 -24.78
N PRO A 351 18.43 59.36 -24.60
CA PRO A 351 17.53 59.61 -25.73
C PRO A 351 17.95 60.78 -26.60
N GLU A 352 18.78 61.69 -26.10
CA GLU A 352 19.33 62.80 -26.88
C GLU A 352 20.32 62.35 -27.96
N GLN A 353 20.93 61.16 -27.83
CA GLN A 353 21.83 60.58 -28.83
C GLN A 353 21.09 59.88 -29.97
N TRP A 354 19.76 59.92 -29.98
CA TRP A 354 18.92 59.30 -30.99
C TRP A 354 18.10 60.35 -31.76
N PHE A 355 17.97 60.16 -33.06
CA PHE A 355 16.93 60.77 -33.88
C PHE A 355 15.64 59.97 -33.68
N ASP A 356 14.62 60.63 -33.16
CA ASP A 356 13.26 60.15 -33.08
C ASP A 356 12.53 60.52 -34.37
N ASN A 357 12.25 59.52 -35.21
CA ASN A 357 11.63 59.69 -36.53
C ASN A 357 10.15 59.28 -36.54
N ARG A 358 9.56 58.97 -35.37
CA ARG A 358 8.19 58.43 -35.29
C ARG A 358 7.15 59.34 -35.93
N TYR A 359 7.34 60.66 -35.84
CA TYR A 359 6.47 61.68 -36.44
C TYR A 359 6.90 62.15 -37.84
N SER A 360 8.09 61.76 -38.32
CA SER A 360 8.64 62.19 -39.62
C SER A 360 8.73 61.07 -40.66
N LYS A 361 8.55 59.80 -40.26
CA LYS A 361 8.56 58.66 -41.19
C LYS A 361 7.29 58.64 -42.05
N THR A 362 7.46 58.73 -43.36
CA THR A 362 6.37 58.57 -44.34
C THR A 362 6.20 57.12 -44.81
N ASN A 363 7.23 56.28 -44.62
CA ASN A 363 7.20 54.86 -44.95
C ASN A 363 7.24 54.01 -43.66
N PRO A 364 6.25 53.12 -43.42
CA PRO A 364 6.24 52.25 -42.24
C PRO A 364 7.47 51.35 -42.08
N LYS A 365 8.21 51.06 -43.16
CA LYS A 365 9.45 50.27 -43.12
C LYS A 365 10.68 51.05 -42.65
N TRP A 366 10.60 52.38 -42.54
CA TRP A 366 11.71 53.19 -42.04
C TRP A 366 11.83 53.10 -40.51
N PRO A 367 13.06 53.18 -39.95
CA PRO A 367 13.30 53.01 -38.53
C PRO A 367 12.73 54.16 -37.70
N ASP A 368 12.11 53.79 -36.58
CA ASP A 368 11.54 54.72 -35.60
C ASP A 368 12.61 55.54 -34.88
N PHE A 369 13.71 54.89 -34.48
CA PHE A 369 14.86 55.55 -33.88
C PHE A 369 16.14 55.24 -34.64
N ARG A 370 17.05 56.21 -34.70
CA ARG A 370 18.37 56.09 -35.33
C ARG A 370 19.44 56.82 -34.54
N ARG A 371 20.53 56.15 -34.16
CA ARG A 371 21.63 56.77 -33.39
C ARG A 371 22.29 57.90 -34.19
N LYS A 372 22.63 59.02 -33.55
CA LYS A 372 23.05 60.27 -34.22
C LYS A 372 24.49 60.25 -34.73
N ASP A 373 25.36 59.61 -33.94
CA ASP A 373 26.81 59.48 -34.10
C ASP A 373 27.19 58.57 -35.26
N ASP A 374 26.66 57.34 -35.26
CA ASP A 374 27.05 56.23 -36.12
C ASP A 374 26.06 56.09 -37.28
N ARG A 375 24.79 56.40 -37.05
CA ARG A 375 23.68 56.33 -38.00
C ARG A 375 23.45 54.94 -38.62
N THR A 376 24.19 53.91 -38.22
CA THR A 376 23.98 52.51 -38.58
C THR A 376 22.99 51.82 -37.65
N VAL A 377 23.07 52.11 -36.34
CA VAL A 377 22.18 51.54 -35.33
C VAL A 377 20.80 52.18 -35.41
N THR A 378 19.80 51.32 -35.61
CA THR A 378 18.38 51.67 -35.79
C THR A 378 17.47 50.77 -34.99
N LEU A 379 16.31 51.28 -34.59
CA LEU A 379 15.25 50.55 -33.89
C LEU A 379 13.91 50.74 -34.59
N TRP A 380 13.06 49.70 -34.55
CA TRP A 380 11.68 49.72 -35.00
C TRP A 380 10.77 49.32 -33.85
N LEU A 381 9.72 50.11 -33.60
CA LEU A 381 8.70 49.79 -32.58
C LEU A 381 7.88 48.54 -32.94
N THR A 382 7.89 48.14 -34.21
CA THR A 382 7.27 46.92 -34.72
C THR A 382 8.18 45.68 -34.62
N SER A 383 9.39 45.79 -34.06
CA SER A 383 10.24 44.62 -33.81
C SER A 383 9.60 43.71 -32.75
N ARG A 384 9.57 42.40 -33.02
CA ARG A 384 9.11 41.39 -32.05
C ARG A 384 10.02 41.31 -30.81
N SER A 385 11.23 41.87 -30.91
CA SER A 385 12.23 41.95 -29.85
C SER A 385 12.16 43.26 -29.04
N ALA A 386 11.13 44.09 -29.25
CA ALA A 386 10.91 45.29 -28.43
C ALA A 386 10.51 44.89 -26.99
N PRO A 387 11.25 45.32 -25.94
CA PRO A 387 10.90 45.00 -24.55
C PRO A 387 9.53 45.53 -24.14
N GLU A 388 8.85 44.83 -23.21
CA GLU A 388 7.50 45.19 -22.76
C GLU A 388 7.39 46.64 -22.22
N TRP A 389 8.45 47.14 -21.58
CA TRP A 389 8.54 48.50 -21.03
C TRP A 389 8.72 49.62 -22.08
N VAL A 390 8.92 49.29 -23.37
CA VAL A 390 9.09 50.29 -24.43
C VAL A 390 7.87 51.21 -24.54
N GLY A 391 6.66 50.72 -24.24
CA GLY A 391 5.44 51.53 -24.24
C GLY A 391 5.48 52.71 -23.26
N ASP A 392 6.06 52.51 -22.07
CA ASP A 392 6.20 53.55 -21.04
C ASP A 392 7.28 54.57 -21.46
N LEU A 393 8.39 54.10 -22.05
CA LEU A 393 9.42 54.97 -22.61
C LEU A 393 8.84 55.89 -23.71
N MET A 394 7.92 55.40 -24.55
CA MET A 394 7.32 56.24 -25.59
C MET A 394 6.54 57.41 -24.99
N GLN A 395 5.75 57.17 -23.93
CA GLN A 395 5.01 58.23 -23.23
C GLN A 395 5.95 59.29 -22.65
N GLU A 396 7.09 58.86 -22.09
CA GLU A 396 8.10 59.77 -21.55
C GLU A 396 8.76 60.63 -22.66
N LEU A 397 9.12 60.02 -23.79
CA LEU A 397 9.71 60.74 -24.92
C LEU A 397 8.73 61.73 -25.54
N ASP A 398 7.45 61.38 -25.67
CA ASP A 398 6.40 62.24 -26.20
C ASP A 398 6.20 63.47 -25.30
N ALA A 399 6.14 63.27 -23.99
CA ALA A 399 6.07 64.35 -23.01
C ALA A 399 7.31 65.27 -23.08
N ARG A 400 8.52 64.71 -23.20
CA ARG A 400 9.77 65.48 -23.39
C ARG A 400 9.76 66.28 -24.69
N GLN A 401 9.22 65.74 -25.79
CA GLN A 401 9.08 66.49 -27.05
C GLN A 401 8.09 67.66 -26.91
N GLN A 402 6.93 67.43 -26.30
CA GLN A 402 5.92 68.47 -26.06
C GLN A 402 6.47 69.62 -25.20
N GLN A 403 7.22 69.30 -24.12
CA GLN A 403 7.90 70.32 -23.30
C GLN A 403 8.90 71.15 -24.10
N ARG A 404 9.69 70.54 -25.01
CA ARG A 404 10.63 71.26 -25.89
C ARG A 404 9.91 72.14 -26.91
N ALA A 405 8.80 71.67 -27.46
CA ALA A 405 7.97 72.45 -28.38
C ALA A 405 7.34 73.66 -27.67
N ALA A 406 6.77 73.46 -26.47
CA ALA A 406 6.21 74.53 -25.65
C ALA A 406 7.27 75.56 -25.24
N GLY A 407 8.46 75.12 -24.82
CA GLY A 407 9.58 76.01 -24.50
C GLY A 407 10.05 76.86 -25.68
N ARG A 408 10.10 76.29 -26.91
CA ARG A 408 10.38 77.05 -28.14
C ARG A 408 9.26 78.02 -28.51
N ALA A 409 8.00 77.62 -28.34
CA ALA A 409 6.86 78.50 -28.59
C ALA A 409 6.85 79.70 -27.62
N ALA A 410 7.15 79.47 -26.34
CA ALA A 410 7.28 80.54 -25.35
C ALA A 410 8.44 81.50 -25.65
N ALA A 411 9.60 80.98 -26.10
CA ALA A 411 10.74 81.80 -26.49
C ALA A 411 10.45 82.68 -27.73
N ASN A 412 9.61 82.22 -28.64
CA ASN A 412 9.18 82.97 -29.83
C ASN A 412 8.01 83.94 -29.56
N TYR A 413 7.50 84.02 -28.33
CA TYR A 413 6.38 84.90 -27.94
C TYR A 413 6.74 85.90 -26.83
N ALA A 414 8.04 86.14 -26.62
CA ALA A 414 8.50 87.28 -25.84
C ALA A 414 8.23 88.57 -26.63
N PRO A 415 7.44 89.54 -26.11
CA PRO A 415 7.19 90.78 -26.83
C PRO A 415 8.48 91.61 -26.91
N GLU A 416 8.86 92.02 -28.12
CA GLU A 416 9.89 93.05 -28.29
C GLU A 416 9.43 94.33 -27.57
N GLY A 417 10.26 94.83 -26.67
CA GLY A 417 9.98 96.08 -25.96
C GLY A 417 10.03 97.26 -26.92
N VAL A 418 8.90 97.94 -27.08
CA VAL A 418 8.88 99.30 -27.62
C VAL A 418 9.40 100.24 -26.53
N TYR A 419 10.29 101.16 -26.92
CA TYR A 419 10.92 102.20 -26.10
C TYR A 419 9.92 103.16 -25.44
#